data_AF-A0A2T5CC45-F1
#
_entry.id   AF-A0A2T5CC45-F1
#
_cell.length_a   1.000
_cell.length_b   1.000
_cell.length_c   1.000
_cell.angle_alpha   90.00
_cell.angle_beta   90.00
_cell.angle_gamma   90.00
#
_symmetry.space_group_name_H-M   'P 1'
#
loop_
_entity.id
_entity.type
_entity.pdbx_description
1 polymer ?
#
loop_
_entity_poly.entity_id
_entity_poly.type
_entity_poly.pdbx_seq_one_letter_code
_entity_poly.pdbx_strand_id
1 'polypeptide(L)'
;MDEGVDPTKMCQSLVDKVARSRQLMAIAHPEILVLFENWLEELEEEVLHMARSGTLEADQVAEAVGLSRSGANFLLAKLRHERRID
;
A
#
# COMPACT_ATOMS: atom_id res chain seq x y z
N MET A 1 15.59 -28.74 4.47
CA MET A 1 15.89 -28.23 5.82
C MET A 1 16.60 -26.90 5.63
N ASP A 2 15.98 -25.87 6.19
CA ASP A 2 16.51 -24.52 6.46
C ASP A 2 16.90 -23.60 5.28
N GLU A 3 15.88 -23.11 4.55
CA GLU A 3 15.99 -21.83 3.83
C GLU A 3 15.76 -20.68 4.82
N GLY A 4 16.75 -20.43 5.68
CA GLY A 4 16.81 -19.23 6.49
C GLY A 4 17.13 -18.03 5.60
N VAL A 5 16.12 -17.18 5.34
CA VAL A 5 16.33 -15.87 4.71
C VAL A 5 17.24 -15.07 5.63
N ASP A 6 18.48 -14.84 5.19
CA ASP A 6 19.46 -13.99 5.86
C ASP A 6 18.82 -12.60 6.15
N PRO A 7 18.60 -12.24 7.43
CA PRO A 7 17.95 -10.99 7.81
C PRO A 7 18.66 -9.76 7.25
N THR A 8 19.97 -9.84 7.05
CA THR A 8 20.77 -8.76 6.47
C THR A 8 20.44 -8.58 4.99
N LYS A 9 20.18 -9.67 4.24
CA LYS A 9 19.74 -9.59 2.84
C LYS A 9 18.32 -9.05 2.69
N MET A 10 17.41 -9.36 3.63
CA MET A 10 16.06 -8.81 3.62
C MET A 10 16.07 -7.30 3.89
N CYS A 11 16.81 -6.86 4.92
CA CYS A 11 16.98 -5.44 5.23
C CYS A 11 17.67 -4.69 4.08
N GLN A 12 18.67 -5.29 3.43
CA GLN A 12 19.32 -4.70 2.26
C GLN A 12 18.33 -4.56 1.09
N SER A 13 17.49 -5.56 0.82
CA SER A 13 16.47 -5.49 -0.22
C SER A 13 15.41 -4.41 0.06
N LEU A 14 15.01 -4.24 1.32
CA LEU A 14 14.10 -3.18 1.74
C LEU A 14 14.74 -1.80 1.62
N VAL A 15 15.99 -1.63 2.09
CA VAL A 15 16.75 -0.39 1.96
C VAL A 15 16.99 -0.03 0.50
N ASP A 16 17.29 -1.01 -0.36
CA ASP A 16 17.49 -0.81 -1.80
C ASP A 16 16.18 -0.43 -2.50
N LYS A 17 15.04 -0.98 -2.07
CA LYS A 17 13.70 -0.59 -2.57
C LYS A 17 13.33 0.82 -2.11
N VAL A 18 13.62 1.18 -0.85
CA VAL A 18 13.45 2.53 -0.32
C VAL A 18 14.38 3.54 -1.00
N ALA A 19 15.63 3.17 -1.27
CA ALA A 19 16.58 4.01 -1.99
C ALA A 19 16.17 4.22 -3.46
N ARG A 20 15.67 3.18 -4.14
CA ARG A 20 15.06 3.31 -5.48
C ARG A 20 13.80 4.18 -5.45
N SER A 21 12.98 4.07 -4.41
CA SER A 21 11.83 4.94 -4.19
C SER A 21 12.26 6.41 -3.98
N ARG A 22 13.35 6.66 -3.27
CA ARG A 22 13.94 8.01 -3.14
C ARG A 22 14.52 8.53 -4.46
N GLN A 23 15.08 7.68 -5.31
CA GLN A 23 15.47 8.07 -6.67
C GLN A 23 14.26 8.40 -7.56
N LEU A 24 13.11 7.77 -7.35
CA LEU A 24 11.84 8.17 -7.97
C LEU A 24 11.32 9.52 -7.43
N MET A 25 11.53 9.84 -6.15
CA MET A 25 11.25 11.18 -5.60
C MET A 25 12.12 12.28 -6.21
N ALA A 26 13.28 11.95 -6.78
CA ALA A 26 14.10 12.90 -7.54
C ALA A 26 13.59 13.16 -8.97
N ILE A 27 12.59 12.40 -9.44
CA ILE A 27 12.07 12.44 -10.82
C ILE A 27 10.59 12.88 -10.87
N ALA A 28 9.83 12.75 -9.78
CA ALA A 28 8.47 13.27 -9.73
C ALA A 28 8.49 14.78 -9.46
N HIS A 29 8.00 15.58 -10.43
CA HIS A 29 7.67 16.97 -10.17
C HIS A 29 6.76 17.06 -8.93
N PRO A 30 6.99 18.01 -7.99
CA PRO A 30 6.20 18.13 -6.77
C PRO A 30 4.68 18.09 -7.01
N GLU A 31 4.22 18.63 -8.14
CA GLU A 31 2.83 18.61 -8.58
C GLU A 31 2.28 17.18 -8.81
N ILE A 32 3.10 16.28 -9.36
CA ILE A 32 2.71 14.88 -9.59
C ILE A 32 2.61 14.10 -8.27
N LEU A 33 3.49 14.40 -7.32
CA LEU A 33 3.43 13.78 -5.99
C LEU A 33 2.12 14.12 -5.29
N VAL A 34 1.71 15.40 -5.32
CA VAL A 34 0.43 15.83 -4.74
C VAL A 34 -0.76 15.12 -5.41
N LEU A 35 -0.74 14.96 -6.74
CA LEU A 35 -1.81 14.23 -7.43
C LEU A 35 -1.88 12.76 -7.02
N PHE A 36 -0.72 12.12 -6.82
CA PHE A 36 -0.67 10.73 -6.36
C PHE A 36 -1.15 10.59 -4.91
N GLU A 37 -0.74 11.50 -4.03
CA GLU A 37 -1.16 11.53 -2.63
C GLU A 37 -2.68 11.76 -2.52
N ASN A 38 -3.23 12.75 -3.23
CA ASN A 38 -4.67 13.01 -3.27
C ASN A 38 -5.45 11.78 -3.78
N TRP A 39 -4.99 11.17 -4.87
CA TRP A 39 -5.63 9.96 -5.42
C TRP A 39 -5.60 8.80 -4.42
N LEU A 40 -4.48 8.61 -3.69
CA LEU A 40 -4.38 7.56 -2.68
C LEU A 40 -5.28 7.84 -1.48
N GLU A 41 -5.41 9.09 -1.05
CA GLU A 41 -6.33 9.49 0.02
C GLU A 41 -7.79 9.20 -0.37
N GLU A 42 -8.22 9.58 -1.57
CA GLU A 42 -9.55 9.28 -2.09
C GLU A 42 -9.84 7.76 -2.09
N LEU A 43 -8.85 6.96 -2.52
CA LEU A 43 -8.94 5.50 -2.53
C LEU A 43 -9.15 4.92 -1.12
N GLU A 44 -8.45 5.48 -0.13
CA GLU A 44 -8.58 5.07 1.26
C GLU A 44 -9.93 5.44 1.84
N GLU A 45 -10.44 6.63 1.52
CA GLU A 45 -11.78 7.04 1.96
C GLU A 45 -12.87 6.12 1.42
N GLU A 46 -12.74 5.67 0.17
CA GLU A 46 -13.67 4.70 -0.43
C GLU A 46 -13.62 3.36 0.30
N VAL A 47 -12.42 2.82 0.56
CA VAL A 47 -12.29 1.56 1.32
C VAL A 47 -12.80 1.69 2.74
N LEU A 48 -12.58 2.82 3.41
CA LEU A 48 -13.16 3.10 4.72
C LEU A 48 -14.68 3.16 4.68
N HIS A 49 -15.26 3.68 3.60
CA HIS A 49 -16.70 3.66 3.42
C HIS A 49 -17.23 2.24 3.30
N MET A 50 -16.55 1.39 2.55
CA MET A 50 -16.90 -0.02 2.44
C MET A 50 -16.77 -0.73 3.80
N ALA A 51 -15.73 -0.43 4.58
CA ALA A 51 -15.49 -1.06 5.89
C ALA A 51 -16.63 -0.80 6.90
N ARG A 52 -17.30 0.36 6.80
CA ARG A 52 -18.48 0.66 7.63
C ARG A 52 -19.67 -0.25 7.34
N SER A 53 -19.68 -0.90 6.17
CA SER A 53 -20.77 -1.77 5.73
C SER A 53 -20.56 -3.24 6.13
N GLY A 54 -19.39 -3.59 6.69
CA GLY A 54 -19.08 -4.93 7.20
C GLY A 54 -17.64 -5.36 6.93
N THR A 55 -17.37 -6.64 7.14
CA THR A 55 -16.04 -7.23 6.91
C THR A 55 -15.62 -7.10 5.45
N LEU A 56 -14.40 -6.58 5.23
CA LEU A 56 -13.82 -6.42 3.90
C LEU A 56 -12.93 -7.58 3.51
N GLU A 57 -13.26 -8.21 2.38
CA GLU A 57 -12.39 -9.16 1.70
C GLU A 57 -11.57 -8.45 0.61
N ALA A 58 -10.30 -8.84 0.46
CA ALA A 58 -9.38 -8.19 -0.47
C ALA A 58 -9.87 -8.24 -1.93
N ASP A 59 -10.62 -9.28 -2.30
CA ASP A 59 -11.18 -9.43 -3.65
C ASP A 59 -12.31 -8.42 -3.92
N GLN A 60 -13.13 -8.12 -2.91
CA GLN A 60 -14.20 -7.10 -3.01
C GLN A 60 -13.60 -5.69 -3.12
N VAL A 61 -12.55 -5.42 -2.33
CA VAL A 61 -11.83 -4.14 -2.39
C VAL A 61 -11.15 -3.98 -3.74
N ALA A 62 -10.46 -5.01 -4.24
CA ALA A 62 -9.79 -4.97 -5.53
C ALA A 62 -10.75 -4.62 -6.68
N GLU A 63 -11.93 -5.23 -6.70
CA GLU A 63 -12.95 -4.96 -7.71
C GLU A 63 -13.54 -3.55 -7.58
N ALA A 64 -13.87 -3.12 -6.36
CA ALA A 64 -14.50 -1.82 -6.11
C ALA A 64 -13.58 -0.64 -6.47
N VAL A 65 -12.31 -0.72 -6.06
CA VAL A 65 -11.36 0.41 -6.20
C VAL A 65 -10.41 0.26 -7.39
N GLY A 66 -10.64 -0.73 -8.26
CA GLY A 66 -9.86 -0.94 -9.49
C GLY A 66 -8.40 -1.33 -9.24
N LEU A 67 -8.11 -2.00 -8.12
CA LEU A 67 -6.76 -2.46 -7.78
C LEU A 67 -6.56 -3.94 -8.11
N SER A 68 -5.30 -4.35 -8.22
CA SER A 68 -4.95 -5.77 -8.11
C SER A 68 -5.27 -6.30 -6.72
N ARG A 69 -5.51 -7.61 -6.59
CA ARG A 69 -5.64 -8.29 -5.29
C ARG A 69 -4.48 -7.98 -4.33
N SER A 70 -3.25 -7.94 -4.84
CA SER A 70 -2.07 -7.57 -4.05
C SER A 70 -2.12 -6.12 -3.56
N GLY A 71 -2.59 -5.19 -4.40
CA GLY A 71 -2.78 -3.79 -4.03
C GLY A 71 -3.86 -3.61 -2.96
N ALA A 72 -4.99 -4.30 -3.10
CA ALA A 72 -6.06 -4.31 -2.11
C ALA A 72 -5.59 -4.88 -0.76
N ASN A 73 -4.82 -5.98 -0.77
CA ASN A 73 -4.23 -6.53 0.46
C ASN A 73 -3.27 -5.56 1.13
N PHE A 74 -2.42 -4.88 0.34
CA PHE A 74 -1.53 -3.86 0.87
C PHE A 74 -2.32 -2.71 1.52
N LEU A 75 -3.36 -2.22 0.85
CA LEU A 75 -4.20 -1.13 1.33
C LEU A 75 -4.92 -1.50 2.64
N LEU A 76 -5.51 -2.69 2.71
CA LEU A 76 -6.14 -3.20 3.94
C LEU A 76 -5.13 -3.36 5.07
N ALA A 77 -3.93 -3.87 4.79
CA ALA A 77 -2.86 -3.99 5.79
C ALA A 77 -2.41 -2.61 6.31
N LYS A 78 -2.28 -1.62 5.42
CA LYS A 78 -1.99 -0.23 5.77
C LYS A 78 -3.06 0.33 6.71
N LEU A 79 -4.33 0.25 6.33
CA LEU A 79 -5.44 0.80 7.11
C LEU A 79 -5.59 0.14 8.49
N ARG A 80 -5.35 -1.17 8.60
CA ARG A 80 -5.30 -1.88 9.89
C ARG A 80 -4.13 -1.43 10.76
N HIS A 81 -2.96 -1.26 10.15
CA HIS A 81 -1.78 -0.76 10.87
C HIS A 81 -2.01 0.65 11.43
N GLU A 82 -2.72 1.49 10.68
CA GLU A 82 -3.16 2.84 11.10
C GLU A 82 -4.37 2.83 12.06
N ARG A 83 -4.93 1.65 12.37
CA ARG A 83 -6.14 1.45 13.19
C ARG A 83 -7.36 2.22 12.68
N ARG A 84 -7.48 2.35 11.36
CA ARG A 84 -8.65 2.98 10.71
C ARG A 84 -9.74 1.96 10.38
N ILE A 85 -9.39 0.67 10.35
CA ILE A 85 -10.27 -0.49 10.22
C ILE A 85 -9.77 -1.63 11.12
N ASP A 86 -10.64 -2.61 11.41
CA ASP A 86 -10.35 -3.79 12.23
C ASP A 86 -9.63 -4.93 11.46
#